data_AF-A0A0R2NXY9-F1
#
_entry.id   AF-A0A0R2NXY9-F1
#
_cell.length_a   1.000
_cell.length_b   1.000
_cell.length_c   1.000
_cell.angle_alpha   90.00
_cell.angle_beta   90.00
_cell.angle_gamma   90.00
#
_symmetry.space_group_name_H-M   'P 1'
#
loop_
_entity.id
_entity.type
_entity.pdbx_description
1 polymer ?
#
loop_
_entity_poly.entity_id
_entity_poly.type
_entity_poly.pdbx_seq_one_letter_code
_entity_poly.pdbx_strand_id
1 'polypeptide(L)'
;DSGMMDSEPNSRKDNFWNADVDEAAESLVEVILEIKPDVMLTYDEIGGYGHPDHIQAHRVAMRASEIAGQRGWQIQKIYWNTIPISVIEQGIEAMKGSGNDFWGVEKAEDFPFAQPDNLVTTVIDGQEFVDKKMEAMRAHPTQIAVDGPFFALSDNLGFKVWGQEFYRLVYGKASAPFNQEGRETDLFSGIQL
;
A
#
# COMPACT_ATOMS: atom_id res chain seq x y z
N ASP A 1 8.92 12.53 -9.59
CA ASP A 1 7.71 12.19 -10.34
C ASP A 1 8.06 11.95 -11.80
N SER A 2 7.78 10.74 -12.26
CA SER A 2 8.01 10.28 -13.64
C SER A 2 6.76 10.32 -14.50
N GLY A 3 5.62 10.77 -13.96
CA GLY A 3 4.32 10.67 -14.59
C GLY A 3 3.89 9.22 -14.87
N MET A 4 2.74 9.08 -15.52
CA MET A 4 2.27 7.78 -16.01
C MET A 4 3.19 7.23 -17.11
N MET A 5 3.14 5.92 -17.32
CA MET A 5 3.81 5.27 -18.44
C MET A 5 3.44 5.98 -19.76
N ASP A 6 4.42 6.11 -20.66
CA ASP A 6 4.28 6.75 -21.97
C ASP A 6 3.94 8.26 -21.96
N SER A 7 3.91 8.90 -20.79
CA SER A 7 3.77 10.35 -20.68
C SER A 7 5.11 11.08 -20.95
N GLU A 8 5.05 12.36 -21.33
CA GLU A 8 6.25 13.17 -21.56
C GLU A 8 7.22 13.17 -20.35
N PRO A 9 6.76 13.34 -19.08
CA PRO A 9 7.62 13.24 -17.90
C PRO A 9 8.37 11.91 -17.78
N ASN A 10 7.83 10.81 -18.30
CA ASN A 10 8.42 9.47 -18.21
C ASN A 10 9.65 9.31 -19.11
N SER A 11 9.74 10.12 -20.17
CA SER A 11 10.88 10.15 -21.09
C SER A 11 12.07 11.00 -20.61
N ARG A 12 11.90 11.72 -19.50
CA ARG A 12 12.96 12.59 -18.94
C ARG A 12 14.08 11.76 -18.33
N LYS A 13 15.31 12.26 -18.43
CA LYS A 13 16.50 11.58 -17.89
C LYS A 13 16.62 11.71 -16.37
N ASP A 14 15.98 12.71 -15.80
CA ASP A 14 16.04 13.10 -14.39
C ASP A 14 14.75 12.71 -13.64
N ASN A 15 14.15 11.58 -14.01
CA ASN A 15 12.98 11.05 -13.30
C ASN A 15 13.33 9.80 -12.49
N PHE A 16 12.45 9.45 -11.55
CA PHE A 16 12.72 8.36 -10.62
C PHE A 16 12.64 6.99 -11.29
N TRP A 17 11.69 6.81 -12.21
CA TRP A 17 11.51 5.58 -12.98
C TRP A 17 12.77 5.16 -13.75
N ASN A 18 13.51 6.13 -14.30
CA ASN A 18 14.73 5.89 -15.06
C ASN A 18 16.00 5.87 -14.20
N ALA A 19 15.91 6.12 -12.89
CA ALA A 19 17.06 6.04 -12.00
C ALA A 19 17.55 4.59 -11.87
N ASP A 20 18.87 4.42 -11.77
CA ASP A 20 19.44 3.11 -11.48
C ASP A 20 18.96 2.62 -10.11
N VAL A 21 18.51 1.36 -10.04
CA VAL A 21 17.87 0.83 -8.82
C VAL A 21 18.88 0.68 -7.70
N ASP A 22 20.13 0.28 -8.00
CA ASP A 22 21.17 0.16 -6.98
C ASP A 22 21.53 1.55 -6.44
N GLU A 23 21.72 2.54 -7.32
CA GLU A 23 22.01 3.93 -6.91
C GLU A 23 20.88 4.52 -6.06
N ALA A 24 19.62 4.39 -6.48
CA ALA A 24 18.48 4.89 -5.73
C ALA A 24 18.31 4.14 -4.40
N ALA A 25 18.60 2.84 -4.36
CA ALA A 25 18.55 2.04 -3.14
C ALA A 25 19.56 2.50 -2.08
N GLU A 26 20.75 2.97 -2.47
CA GLU A 26 21.74 3.50 -1.51
C GLU A 26 21.18 4.64 -0.66
N SER A 27 20.39 5.54 -1.26
CA SER A 27 19.73 6.63 -0.52
C SER A 27 18.75 6.10 0.54
N LEU A 28 18.03 5.02 0.23
CA LEU A 28 17.11 4.40 1.18
C LEU A 28 17.85 3.53 2.22
N VAL A 29 18.99 2.94 1.87
CA VAL A 29 19.86 2.20 2.80
C VAL A 29 20.35 3.12 3.92
N GLU A 30 20.72 4.36 3.61
CA GLU A 30 21.10 5.36 4.64
C GLU A 30 19.98 5.52 5.68
N VAL A 31 18.74 5.68 5.23
CA VAL A 31 17.56 5.79 6.12
C VAL A 31 17.30 4.50 6.90
N ILE A 32 17.41 3.33 6.25
CA ILE A 32 17.21 2.04 6.95
C ILE A 32 18.25 1.85 8.05
N LEU A 33 19.52 2.19 7.79
CA LEU A 33 20.60 2.04 8.76
C LEU A 33 20.53 3.08 9.89
N GLU A 34 19.97 4.26 9.63
CA GLU A 34 19.69 5.29 10.63
C GLU A 34 18.52 4.89 11.53
N ILE A 35 17.37 4.61 10.93
CA ILE A 35 16.10 4.38 11.64
C ILE A 35 16.04 2.98 12.24
N LYS A 36 16.71 2.00 11.61
CA LYS A 36 16.67 0.59 12.00
C LYS A 36 15.24 0.05 12.13
N PRO A 37 14.43 0.10 11.06
CA PRO A 37 13.05 -0.35 11.12
C PRO A 37 12.94 -1.86 11.29
N ASP A 38 12.08 -2.31 12.21
CA ASP A 38 11.71 -3.72 12.36
C ASP A 38 10.78 -4.20 11.23
N VAL A 39 9.94 -3.29 10.75
CA VAL A 39 8.91 -3.53 9.72
C VAL A 39 9.04 -2.50 8.61
N MET A 40 8.93 -2.94 7.37
CA MET A 40 8.83 -2.07 6.20
C MET A 40 7.58 -2.39 5.38
N LEU A 41 6.88 -1.34 4.93
CA LEU A 41 5.73 -1.43 4.04
C LEU A 41 6.11 -0.79 2.70
N THR A 42 5.75 -1.42 1.59
CA THR A 42 5.92 -0.85 0.25
C THR A 42 4.84 -1.37 -0.70
N TYR A 43 4.89 -1.01 -1.98
CA TYR A 43 3.98 -1.51 -3.00
C TYR A 43 4.31 -2.95 -3.40
N ASP A 44 3.38 -3.62 -4.09
CA ASP A 44 3.65 -4.88 -4.77
C ASP A 44 4.49 -4.71 -6.04
N GLU A 45 4.80 -5.80 -6.73
CA GLU A 45 5.67 -5.81 -7.92
C GLU A 45 5.12 -4.98 -9.10
N ILE A 46 3.81 -4.69 -9.11
CA ILE A 46 3.14 -3.87 -10.12
C ILE A 46 2.85 -2.44 -9.63
N GLY A 47 3.21 -2.09 -8.40
CA GLY A 47 2.99 -0.75 -7.86
C GLY A 47 1.50 -0.43 -7.59
N GLY A 48 0.66 -1.46 -7.43
CA GLY A 48 -0.80 -1.33 -7.47
C GLY A 48 -1.31 -1.07 -8.89
N TYR A 49 -1.63 0.19 -9.22
CA TYR A 49 -2.25 0.53 -10.52
C TYR A 49 -1.26 0.62 -11.69
N GLY A 50 -0.03 0.15 -11.54
CA GLY A 50 0.97 0.22 -12.61
C GLY A 50 1.67 1.57 -12.77
N HIS A 51 1.59 2.46 -11.77
CA HIS A 51 2.34 3.73 -11.83
C HIS A 51 3.85 3.43 -11.87
N PRO A 52 4.62 3.99 -12.81
CA PRO A 52 6.06 3.78 -12.90
C PRO A 52 6.78 4.03 -11.57
N ASP A 53 6.50 5.16 -10.92
CA ASP A 53 7.13 5.49 -9.64
C ASP A 53 6.75 4.54 -8.49
N HIS A 54 5.56 3.92 -8.49
CA HIS A 54 5.20 2.94 -7.47
C HIS A 54 5.98 1.63 -7.68
N ILE A 55 6.09 1.18 -8.93
CA ILE A 55 6.92 0.02 -9.30
C ILE A 55 8.37 0.28 -8.92
N GLN A 56 8.89 1.47 -9.20
CA GLN A 56 10.26 1.82 -8.84
C GLN A 56 10.45 1.91 -7.32
N ALA A 57 9.49 2.48 -6.59
CA ALA A 57 9.53 2.52 -5.13
C ALA A 57 9.52 1.10 -4.52
N HIS A 58 8.76 0.17 -5.08
CA HIS A 58 8.85 -1.25 -4.74
C HIS A 58 10.27 -1.79 -4.97
N ARG A 59 10.81 -1.64 -6.19
CA ARG A 59 12.15 -2.15 -6.55
C ARG A 59 13.23 -1.61 -5.63
N VAL A 60 13.22 -0.30 -5.40
CA VAL A 60 14.18 0.41 -4.53
C VAL A 60 14.03 -0.04 -3.08
N ALA A 61 12.81 -0.17 -2.56
CA ALA A 61 12.58 -0.63 -1.19
C ALA A 61 13.08 -2.07 -0.96
N MET A 62 12.72 -3.00 -1.85
CA MET A 62 13.16 -4.39 -1.77
C MET A 62 14.68 -4.46 -1.87
N ARG A 63 15.29 -3.75 -2.83
CA ARG A 63 16.74 -3.72 -3.00
C ARG A 63 17.48 -3.12 -1.80
N ALA A 64 16.98 -2.00 -1.26
CA ALA A 64 17.57 -1.35 -0.10
C ALA A 64 17.52 -2.27 1.14
N SER A 65 16.45 -3.05 1.32
CA SER A 65 16.35 -4.00 2.42
C SER A 65 17.42 -5.10 2.35
N GLU A 66 17.73 -5.60 1.15
CA GLU A 66 18.80 -6.59 0.93
C GLU A 66 20.17 -6.01 1.28
N ILE A 67 20.46 -4.81 0.77
CA ILE A 67 21.74 -4.13 1.00
C ILE A 67 21.91 -3.79 2.48
N ALA A 68 20.88 -3.27 3.13
CA ALA A 68 20.91 -2.95 4.56
C ALA A 68 21.16 -4.21 5.41
N GLY A 69 20.55 -5.34 5.05
CA GLY A 69 20.80 -6.65 5.70
C GLY A 69 22.27 -7.05 5.65
N GLN A 70 22.93 -6.85 4.51
CA GLN A 70 24.37 -7.10 4.34
C GLN A 70 25.23 -6.10 5.13
N ARG A 71 24.71 -4.90 5.40
CA ARG A 71 25.40 -3.82 6.13
C ARG A 71 25.08 -3.79 7.62
N GLY A 72 24.39 -4.79 8.13
CA GLY A 72 24.22 -5.00 9.57
C GLY A 72 22.86 -4.61 10.13
N TRP A 73 21.87 -4.28 9.30
CA TRP A 73 20.48 -4.17 9.74
C TRP A 73 19.53 -4.98 8.86
N GLN A 74 19.08 -6.12 9.38
CA GLN A 74 18.08 -6.95 8.72
C GLN A 74 16.68 -6.56 9.19
N ILE A 75 15.89 -5.97 8.31
CA ILE A 75 14.45 -5.75 8.53
C ILE A 75 13.80 -7.12 8.78
N GLN A 76 13.00 -7.24 9.83
CA GLN A 76 12.45 -8.52 10.27
C GLN A 76 11.21 -8.92 9.46
N LYS A 77 10.37 -7.95 9.09
CA LYS A 77 9.15 -8.19 8.29
C LYS A 77 8.98 -7.13 7.20
N ILE A 78 8.63 -7.58 6.00
CA ILE A 78 8.28 -6.70 4.88
C ILE A 78 6.91 -7.09 4.36
N TYR A 79 6.07 -6.08 4.16
CA TYR A 79 4.73 -6.26 3.61
C TYR A 79 4.48 -5.40 2.38
N TRP A 80 3.60 -5.89 1.53
CA TRP A 80 3.03 -5.13 0.42
C TRP A 80 1.59 -4.74 0.72
N ASN A 81 1.24 -3.48 0.46
CA ASN A 81 -0.14 -3.00 0.62
C ASN A 81 -1.04 -3.59 -0.48
N THR A 82 -2.24 -4.03 -0.10
CA THR A 82 -3.18 -4.72 -0.99
C THR A 82 -4.62 -4.54 -0.47
N ILE A 83 -5.62 -5.04 -1.20
CA ILE A 83 -7.00 -5.17 -0.76
C ILE A 83 -7.52 -6.55 -1.22
N PRO A 84 -8.13 -7.37 -0.35
CA PRO A 84 -8.74 -8.62 -0.76
C PRO A 84 -9.88 -8.39 -1.76
N ILE A 85 -9.98 -9.24 -2.78
CA ILE A 85 -11.10 -9.23 -3.74
C ILE A 85 -12.45 -9.23 -3.01
N SER A 86 -12.62 -10.08 -2.00
CA SER A 86 -13.89 -10.17 -1.26
C SER A 86 -14.29 -8.86 -0.56
N VAL A 87 -13.33 -8.03 -0.17
CA VAL A 87 -13.58 -6.73 0.48
C VAL A 87 -14.02 -5.71 -0.57
N ILE A 88 -13.42 -5.76 -1.76
CA ILE A 88 -13.80 -4.89 -2.88
C ILE A 88 -15.20 -5.25 -3.37
N GLU A 89 -15.52 -6.54 -3.49
CA GLU A 89 -16.87 -7.01 -3.84
C GLU A 89 -17.93 -6.52 -2.84
N GLN A 90 -17.63 -6.58 -1.53
CA GLN A 90 -18.49 -6.00 -0.50
C GLN A 90 -18.66 -4.48 -0.67
N GLY A 91 -17.59 -3.78 -1.05
CA GLY A 91 -17.62 -2.35 -1.35
C GLY A 91 -18.52 -2.02 -2.54
N ILE A 92 -18.37 -2.75 -3.65
CA ILE A 92 -19.19 -2.61 -4.86
C ILE A 92 -20.66 -2.88 -4.54
N GLU A 93 -20.96 -3.96 -3.83
CA GLU A 93 -22.34 -4.32 -3.45
C GLU A 93 -22.99 -3.23 -2.59
N ALA A 94 -22.27 -2.72 -1.58
CA ALA A 94 -22.78 -1.67 -0.70
C ALA A 94 -23.02 -0.33 -1.43
N MET A 95 -22.37 -0.10 -2.58
CA MET A 95 -22.56 1.10 -3.41
C MET A 95 -23.71 0.98 -4.42
N LYS A 96 -24.25 -0.22 -4.66
CA LYS A 96 -25.37 -0.41 -5.60
C LYS A 96 -26.56 0.46 -5.20
N GLY A 97 -27.04 1.26 -6.15
CA GLY A 97 -28.19 2.15 -5.94
C GLY A 97 -27.87 3.48 -5.24
N SER A 98 -26.61 3.73 -4.85
CA SER A 98 -26.19 5.03 -4.27
C SER A 98 -26.02 6.14 -5.32
N GLY A 99 -26.03 5.79 -6.62
CA GLY A 99 -25.73 6.72 -7.71
C GLY A 99 -24.25 7.05 -7.87
N ASN A 100 -23.39 6.52 -7.00
CA ASN A 100 -21.94 6.67 -7.03
C ASN A 100 -21.28 5.36 -7.44
N ASP A 101 -20.19 5.47 -8.20
CA ASP A 101 -19.38 4.34 -8.63
C ASP A 101 -18.26 4.07 -7.61
N PHE A 102 -18.01 2.79 -7.30
CA PHE A 102 -16.88 2.38 -6.46
C PHE A 102 -15.61 2.50 -7.30
N TRP A 103 -15.03 3.71 -7.36
CA TRP A 103 -13.79 3.99 -8.11
C TRP A 103 -13.84 3.77 -9.61
N GLY A 104 -15.03 3.60 -10.20
CA GLY A 104 -15.13 3.36 -11.64
C GLY A 104 -14.90 1.89 -12.03
N VAL A 105 -14.84 0.96 -11.07
CA VAL A 105 -14.59 -0.46 -11.36
C VAL A 105 -15.88 -1.28 -11.35
N GLU A 106 -16.13 -2.00 -12.44
CA GLU A 106 -17.29 -2.89 -12.57
C GLU A 106 -17.05 -4.25 -11.89
N LYS A 107 -15.80 -4.67 -11.79
CA LYS A 107 -15.37 -5.93 -11.16
C LYS A 107 -14.29 -5.68 -10.14
N ALA A 108 -14.27 -6.49 -9.09
CA ALA A 108 -13.31 -6.35 -8.01
C ALA A 108 -11.85 -6.56 -8.48
N GLU A 109 -11.64 -7.46 -9.44
CA GLU A 109 -10.33 -7.78 -10.01
C GLU A 109 -9.73 -6.64 -10.84
N ASP A 110 -10.57 -5.71 -11.32
CA ASP A 110 -10.11 -4.55 -12.09
C ASP A 110 -9.59 -3.44 -11.16
N PHE A 111 -9.73 -3.61 -9.84
CA PHE A 111 -9.24 -2.64 -8.87
C PHE A 111 -7.71 -2.76 -8.70
N PRO A 112 -6.96 -1.65 -8.81
CA PRO A 112 -5.50 -1.62 -8.75
C PRO A 112 -4.76 -2.40 -7.66
N PHE A 113 -5.36 -2.55 -6.48
CA PHE A 113 -4.74 -3.21 -5.33
C PHE A 113 -5.39 -4.56 -5.01
N ALA A 114 -6.29 -5.04 -5.85
CA ALA A 114 -7.00 -6.29 -5.65
C ALA A 114 -6.03 -7.47 -5.64
N GLN A 115 -6.17 -8.31 -4.62
CA GLN A 115 -5.49 -9.60 -4.56
C GLN A 115 -6.46 -10.69 -4.09
N PRO A 116 -6.25 -11.95 -4.53
CA PRO A 116 -6.93 -13.10 -3.94
C PRO A 116 -6.82 -13.11 -2.42
N ASP A 117 -7.93 -13.37 -1.73
CA ASP A 117 -8.03 -13.33 -0.26
C ASP A 117 -6.98 -14.16 0.46
N ASN A 118 -6.58 -15.30 -0.13
CA ASN A 118 -5.57 -16.22 0.42
C ASN A 118 -4.14 -15.68 0.34
N LEU A 119 -3.89 -14.62 -0.45
CA LEU A 119 -2.60 -13.91 -0.48
C LEU A 119 -2.53 -12.79 0.54
N VAL A 120 -3.67 -12.35 1.11
CA VAL A 120 -3.71 -11.30 2.13
C VAL A 120 -3.51 -11.91 3.50
N THR A 121 -2.38 -11.60 4.13
CA THR A 121 -1.95 -12.23 5.38
C THR A 121 -2.22 -11.39 6.62
N THR A 122 -2.56 -10.11 6.45
CA THR A 122 -2.58 -9.15 7.55
C THR A 122 -3.64 -8.08 7.30
N VAL A 123 -4.33 -7.68 8.37
CA VAL A 123 -5.30 -6.60 8.35
C VAL A 123 -5.10 -5.74 9.59
N ILE A 124 -4.96 -4.43 9.40
CA ILE A 124 -4.87 -3.47 10.50
C ILE A 124 -6.20 -2.74 10.60
N ASP A 125 -6.83 -2.84 11.77
CA ASP A 125 -8.03 -2.10 12.11
C ASP A 125 -7.62 -0.74 12.69
N GLY A 126 -7.69 0.28 11.86
CA GLY A 126 -7.53 1.69 12.20
C GLY A 126 -8.87 2.44 12.26
N GLN A 127 -9.98 1.77 12.58
CA GLN A 127 -11.31 2.36 12.55
C GLN A 127 -11.42 3.66 13.36
N GLU A 128 -10.73 3.71 14.51
CA GLU A 128 -10.67 4.89 15.39
C GLU A 128 -9.87 6.07 14.81
N PHE A 129 -9.09 5.85 13.75
CA PHE A 129 -8.24 6.85 13.11
C PHE A 129 -8.76 7.34 11.76
N VAL A 130 -9.94 6.89 11.33
CA VAL A 130 -10.52 7.28 10.03
C VAL A 130 -10.64 8.80 9.91
N ASP A 131 -11.10 9.50 10.95
CA ASP A 131 -11.21 10.97 10.91
C ASP A 131 -9.86 11.64 10.61
N LYS A 132 -8.77 11.15 11.23
CA LYS A 132 -7.42 11.64 10.96
C LYS A 132 -6.95 11.32 9.55
N LYS A 133 -7.28 10.12 9.03
CA LYS A 133 -7.01 9.74 7.65
C LYS A 133 -7.72 10.67 6.67
N MET A 134 -8.99 10.99 6.93
CA MET A 134 -9.75 11.92 6.10
C MET A 134 -9.18 13.34 6.17
N GLU A 135 -8.77 13.82 7.35
CA GLU A 135 -8.08 15.11 7.50
C GLU A 135 -6.76 15.16 6.72
N ALA A 136 -5.94 14.12 6.81
CA ALA A 136 -4.71 14.01 6.05
C ALA A 136 -4.98 14.06 4.54
N MET A 137 -5.99 13.33 4.05
CA MET A 137 -6.36 13.36 2.64
C MET A 137 -6.86 14.74 2.18
N ARG A 138 -7.64 15.45 3.01
CA ARG A 138 -8.10 16.82 2.72
C ARG A 138 -6.96 17.83 2.60
N ALA A 139 -5.82 17.56 3.24
CA ALA A 139 -4.63 18.40 3.15
C ALA A 139 -3.95 18.35 1.76
N HIS A 140 -4.40 17.47 0.85
CA HIS A 140 -3.91 17.38 -0.53
C HIS A 140 -4.94 17.86 -1.58
N PRO A 141 -5.44 19.11 -1.50
CA PRO A 141 -6.58 19.57 -2.31
C PRO A 141 -6.27 19.67 -3.81
N THR A 142 -5.00 19.66 -4.21
CA THR A 142 -4.61 19.63 -5.63
C THR A 142 -4.62 18.24 -6.23
N GLN A 143 -4.65 17.19 -5.39
CA GLN A 143 -4.55 15.79 -5.81
C GLN A 143 -5.83 15.01 -5.52
N ILE A 144 -6.52 15.32 -4.43
CA ILE A 144 -7.73 14.62 -3.99
C ILE A 144 -8.89 15.61 -3.96
N ALA A 145 -9.84 15.40 -4.87
CA ALA A 145 -11.08 16.18 -4.89
C ALA A 145 -11.98 15.76 -3.71
N VAL A 146 -12.47 16.75 -2.96
CA VAL A 146 -13.34 16.53 -1.78
C VAL A 146 -14.76 16.06 -2.14
N ASP A 147 -15.17 16.24 -3.40
CA ASP A 147 -16.39 15.72 -4.02
C ASP A 147 -16.13 14.47 -4.87
N GLY A 148 -14.89 13.97 -4.88
CA GLY A 148 -14.49 12.78 -5.61
C GLY A 148 -14.80 11.47 -4.89
N PRO A 149 -14.57 10.33 -5.55
CA PRO A 149 -14.88 8.99 -5.01
C PRO A 149 -14.24 8.70 -3.63
N PHE A 150 -13.08 9.29 -3.33
CA PHE A 150 -12.41 9.21 -2.00
C PHE A 150 -13.33 9.62 -0.85
N PHE A 151 -14.08 10.70 -1.01
CA PHE A 151 -14.96 11.22 0.02
C PHE A 151 -16.41 10.75 -0.16
N ALA A 152 -16.87 10.53 -1.40
CA ALA A 152 -18.19 9.95 -1.64
C ALA A 152 -18.34 8.56 -1.00
N LEU A 153 -17.25 7.77 -0.94
CA LEU A 153 -17.23 6.47 -0.27
C LEU A 153 -17.21 6.57 1.25
N SER A 154 -16.55 7.60 1.83
CA SER A 154 -16.59 7.80 3.29
C SER A 154 -18.01 8.13 3.76
N ASP A 155 -18.74 8.92 2.98
CA ASP A 155 -20.06 9.43 3.35
C ASP A 155 -21.17 8.37 3.19
N ASN A 156 -21.03 7.44 2.23
CA ASN A 156 -22.05 6.42 1.94
C ASN A 156 -21.76 5.03 2.55
N LEU A 157 -20.49 4.60 2.60
CA LEU A 157 -20.13 3.24 3.05
C LEU A 157 -19.65 3.17 4.50
N GLY A 158 -19.58 4.32 5.17
CA GLY A 158 -19.37 4.44 6.60
C GLY A 158 -18.17 3.66 7.09
N PHE A 159 -17.02 4.32 7.21
CA PHE A 159 -15.97 3.96 8.17
C PHE A 159 -15.21 2.62 7.93
N LYS A 160 -15.84 1.52 7.48
CA LYS A 160 -15.23 0.19 7.34
C LYS A 160 -14.24 0.07 6.18
N VAL A 161 -14.56 0.64 5.01
CA VAL A 161 -13.65 0.63 3.85
C VAL A 161 -12.37 1.43 4.13
N TRP A 162 -12.49 2.50 4.92
CA TRP A 162 -11.34 3.36 5.26
C TRP A 162 -10.60 2.93 6.52
N GLY A 163 -11.28 2.23 7.41
CA GLY A 163 -10.78 1.80 8.71
C GLY A 163 -9.95 0.54 8.67
N GLN A 164 -10.09 -0.31 7.65
CA GLN A 164 -9.26 -1.49 7.50
C GLN A 164 -8.23 -1.31 6.39
N GLU A 165 -6.97 -1.62 6.70
CA GLU A 165 -5.88 -1.64 5.73
C GLU A 165 -5.29 -3.04 5.65
N PHE A 166 -5.08 -3.53 4.43
CA PHE A 166 -4.71 -4.92 4.20
C PHE A 166 -3.30 -5.02 3.61
N TYR A 167 -2.61 -6.08 4.01
CA TYR A 167 -1.21 -6.29 3.70
C TYR A 167 -0.92 -7.76 3.39
N ARG A 168 0.05 -7.99 2.53
CA ARG A 168 0.65 -9.29 2.24
C ARG A 168 2.07 -9.33 2.77
N LEU A 169 2.36 -10.25 3.69
CA LEU A 169 3.70 -10.52 4.18
C LEU A 169 4.51 -11.19 3.08
N VAL A 170 5.65 -10.60 2.71
CA VAL A 170 6.53 -11.11 1.65
C VAL A 170 7.93 -11.47 2.14
N TYR A 171 8.31 -10.98 3.31
CA TYR A 171 9.55 -11.35 3.98
C TYR A 171 9.30 -11.45 5.48
N GLY A 172 9.93 -12.43 6.14
CA GLY A 172 9.74 -12.71 7.57
C GLY A 172 8.71 -13.81 7.80
N LYS A 173 8.23 -13.92 9.04
CA LYS A 173 7.30 -14.98 9.47
C LYS A 173 6.05 -14.37 10.09
N ALA A 174 4.89 -14.77 9.58
CA ALA A 174 3.61 -14.43 10.18
C ALA A 174 3.51 -15.06 11.57
N SER A 175 3.01 -14.30 12.54
CA SER A 175 3.02 -14.66 13.95
C SER A 175 1.69 -14.36 14.61
N ALA A 176 1.30 -15.23 15.54
CA ALA A 176 0.08 -15.07 16.32
C ALA A 176 0.14 -13.79 17.20
N PRO A 177 -1.02 -13.20 17.56
CA PRO A 177 -2.38 -13.70 17.31
C PRO A 177 -2.86 -13.47 15.88
N PHE A 178 -3.62 -14.44 15.36
CA PHE A 178 -4.34 -14.32 14.10
C PHE A 178 -5.82 -14.08 14.37
N ASN A 179 -6.48 -13.34 13.49
CA ASN A 179 -7.94 -13.21 13.50
C ASN A 179 -8.64 -14.48 12.98
N GLN A 180 -9.97 -14.43 12.83
CA GLN A 180 -10.77 -15.59 12.42
C GLN A 180 -10.47 -16.04 10.98
N GLU A 181 -10.03 -15.12 10.12
CA GLU A 181 -9.60 -15.37 8.74
C GLU A 181 -8.14 -15.81 8.65
N GLY A 182 -7.44 -15.99 9.78
CA GLY A 182 -6.02 -16.39 9.81
C GLY A 182 -5.05 -15.26 9.49
N ARG A 183 -5.49 -13.99 9.54
CA ARG A 183 -4.67 -12.80 9.27
C ARG A 183 -4.05 -12.25 10.54
N GLU A 184 -2.83 -11.74 10.47
CA GLU A 184 -2.24 -10.95 11.55
C GLU A 184 -3.05 -9.66 11.74
N THR A 185 -3.18 -9.21 12.99
CA THR A 185 -3.84 -7.93 13.33
C THR A 185 -2.88 -6.86 13.85
N ASP A 186 -1.59 -7.18 13.87
CA ASP A 186 -0.51 -6.30 14.28
C ASP A 186 0.72 -6.64 13.43
N LEU A 187 1.24 -5.64 12.70
CA LEU A 187 2.42 -5.76 11.86
C LEU A 187 3.65 -6.21 12.67
N PHE A 188 3.71 -5.86 13.95
CA PHE A 188 4.81 -6.17 14.87
C PHE A 188 4.67 -7.52 15.56
N SER A 189 3.64 -8.31 15.25
CA SER A 189 3.50 -9.67 15.79
C SER A 189 4.75 -10.49 15.50
N GLY A 190 5.39 -11.00 16.57
CA GLY A 190 6.59 -11.84 16.49
C GLY A 190 7.91 -11.11 16.26
N ILE A 191 7.94 -9.77 16.25
CA ILE A 191 9.18 -8.98 16.20
C ILE A 191 10.00 -9.17 17.48
N GLN A 192 11.31 -9.31 17.34
CA GLN A 192 12.27 -9.42 18.45
C GLN A 192 13.04 -8.11 18.61
N LEU A 193 13.02 -7.51 19.80
CA LEU A 193 13.75 -6.28 20.14
C LEU A 193 15.15 -6.56 20.69
#